data_AF-A0AAD9K020-F1
#
_entry.id   AF-A0AAD9K020-F1
#
_cell.length_a   1.000
_cell.length_b   1.000
_cell.length_c   1.000
_cell.angle_alpha   90.00
_cell.angle_beta   90.00
_cell.angle_gamma   90.00
#
_symmetry.space_group_name_H-M   'P 1'
#
loop_
_entity.id
_entity.type
_entity.pdbx_description
1 polymer ?
#
loop_
_entity_poly.entity_id
_entity_poly.type
_entity_poly.pdbx_seq_one_letter_code
_entity_poly.pdbx_strand_id
1 'polypeptide(L)'
;MPAGTPCGHATLFNAQLLSMQLRAGMSDPAPPRDTIVLIRRTKKRWFNHHDDIFAMIRKHADSAGLKAVVYGDNPVPGFNETRQLFSRAYIVVAPHGAGESNLIFSQPGTILVEALCYYKTGEVNFCYEHMAQVLGHRYNGLLFDKQCMNITAADVEPVVKYYVGKLKR
;
A
#
# COMPACT_ATOMS: atom_id res chain seq x y z
N MET A 1 -12.95 2.65 20.88
CA MET A 1 -11.87 2.11 20.03
C MET A 1 -11.72 0.63 20.35
N PRO A 2 -11.67 -0.28 19.37
CA PRO A 2 -11.38 -1.70 19.62
C PRO A 2 -9.96 -1.88 20.20
N ALA A 3 -9.71 -3.06 20.79
CA ALA A 3 -8.39 -3.40 21.28
C ALA A 3 -7.35 -3.45 20.15
N GLY A 4 -6.10 -3.12 20.47
CA GLY A 4 -4.98 -3.24 19.55
C GLY A 4 -4.74 -4.68 19.09
N THR A 5 -3.97 -4.84 18.03
CA THR A 5 -3.59 -6.14 17.49
C THR A 5 -2.08 -6.22 17.30
N PRO A 6 -1.43 -7.38 17.56
CA PRO A 6 0.01 -7.50 17.35
C PRO A 6 0.39 -7.36 15.88
N CYS A 7 1.63 -6.92 15.63
CA CYS A 7 2.18 -6.90 14.28
C CYS A 7 2.15 -8.29 13.66
N GLY A 8 1.63 -8.41 12.44
CA GLY A 8 1.52 -9.67 11.70
C GLY A 8 0.43 -10.63 12.18
N HIS A 9 -0.30 -10.28 13.22
CA HIS A 9 -1.40 -11.09 13.77
C HIS A 9 -2.69 -10.27 13.92
N ALA A 10 -2.97 -9.43 12.90
CA ALA A 10 -4.19 -8.65 12.78
C ALA A 10 -5.44 -9.50 13.04
N THR A 11 -6.14 -9.29 14.16
CA THR A 11 -7.36 -10.04 14.44
C THR A 11 -8.50 -9.54 13.56
N LEU A 12 -9.25 -10.47 12.96
CA LEU A 12 -10.29 -10.16 11.97
C LEU A 12 -11.26 -9.08 12.47
N PHE A 13 -11.92 -9.33 13.60
CA PHE A 13 -12.92 -8.43 14.14
C PHE A 13 -12.35 -7.07 14.56
N ASN A 14 -11.22 -7.03 15.26
CA ASN A 14 -10.70 -5.76 15.77
C ASN A 14 -10.18 -4.88 14.62
N ALA A 15 -9.44 -5.47 13.67
CA ALA A 15 -8.90 -4.72 12.53
C ALA A 15 -10.01 -4.22 11.61
N GLN A 16 -11.01 -5.06 11.31
CA GLN A 16 -12.15 -4.63 10.49
C GLN A 16 -13.00 -3.56 11.18
N LEU A 17 -13.32 -3.74 12.48
CA LEU A 17 -14.08 -2.75 13.22
C LEU A 17 -13.33 -1.41 13.35
N LEU A 18 -12.02 -1.46 13.62
CA LEU A 18 -11.17 -0.26 13.66
C LEU A 18 -11.18 0.43 12.30
N SER A 19 -10.97 -0.32 11.24
CA SER A 19 -11.00 0.20 9.87
C SER A 19 -12.35 0.87 9.56
N MET A 20 -13.46 0.20 9.87
CA MET A 20 -14.81 0.77 9.71
C MET A 20 -14.97 2.09 10.47
N GLN A 21 -14.57 2.15 11.74
CA GLN A 21 -14.67 3.36 12.57
C GLN A 21 -13.81 4.51 12.02
N LEU A 22 -12.57 4.21 11.60
CA LEU A 22 -11.67 5.20 11.02
C LEU A 22 -12.15 5.71 9.66
N ARG A 23 -12.95 4.90 8.93
CA ARG A 23 -13.56 5.29 7.67
C ARG A 23 -14.95 5.94 7.80
N ALA A 24 -15.68 5.72 8.90
CA ALA A 24 -17.06 6.19 9.07
C ALA A 24 -17.22 7.72 9.02
N GLY A 25 -16.17 8.47 9.35
CA GLY A 25 -16.15 9.94 9.25
C GLY A 25 -15.61 10.48 7.92
N MET A 26 -15.52 9.65 6.88
CA MET A 26 -15.19 10.09 5.51
C MET A 26 -16.48 10.37 4.73
N SER A 27 -16.36 11.08 3.60
CA SER A 27 -17.51 11.49 2.79
C SER A 27 -18.45 10.33 2.46
N ASP A 28 -19.76 10.63 2.44
CA ASP A 28 -20.80 9.76 1.88
C ASP A 28 -21.33 10.40 0.58
N PRO A 29 -21.17 9.78 -0.60
CA PRO A 29 -20.62 8.44 -0.83
C PRO A 29 -19.12 8.35 -0.56
N ALA A 30 -18.67 7.11 -0.30
CA ALA A 30 -17.25 6.80 -0.11
C ALA A 30 -16.40 7.39 -1.25
N PRO A 31 -15.20 7.91 -0.94
CA PRO A 31 -14.36 8.55 -1.95
C PRO A 31 -14.02 7.56 -3.08
N PRO A 32 -13.82 8.02 -4.33
CA PRO A 32 -13.47 7.11 -5.42
C PRO A 32 -12.10 6.47 -5.16
N ARG A 33 -11.96 5.19 -5.52
CA ARG A 33 -10.68 4.47 -5.49
C ARG A 33 -9.89 4.77 -6.76
N ASP A 34 -9.37 5.98 -6.85
CA ASP A 34 -8.77 6.54 -8.07
C ASP A 34 -7.27 6.83 -7.95
N THR A 35 -6.61 6.35 -6.89
CA THR A 35 -5.22 6.74 -6.60
C THR A 35 -4.28 5.53 -6.47
N ILE A 36 -3.15 5.55 -7.16
CA ILE A 36 -2.01 4.67 -6.89
C ILE A 36 -1.05 5.41 -5.95
N VAL A 37 -0.86 4.86 -4.75
CA VAL A 37 0.01 5.42 -3.71
C VAL A 37 1.36 4.71 -3.75
N LEU A 38 2.45 5.46 -3.85
CA LEU A 38 3.81 4.98 -3.66
C LEU A 38 4.35 5.49 -2.33
N ILE A 39 4.76 4.61 -1.42
CA ILE A 39 5.33 5.01 -0.13
C ILE A 39 6.82 5.35 -0.28
N ARG A 40 7.21 6.54 0.21
CA ARG A 40 8.60 7.01 0.27
C ARG A 40 9.04 7.20 1.72
N ARG A 41 10.20 6.66 2.07
CA ARG A 41 10.86 6.89 3.36
C ARG A 41 12.23 7.52 3.17
N THR A 42 12.63 8.36 4.11
CA THR A 42 13.91 9.07 4.07
C THR A 42 15.04 8.36 4.83
N LYS A 43 14.73 7.55 5.85
CA LYS A 43 15.75 6.98 6.76
C LYS A 43 15.95 5.47 6.70
N LYS A 44 14.89 4.68 6.53
CA LYS A 44 14.90 3.20 6.51
C LYS A 44 13.74 2.71 5.65
N ARG A 45 13.88 1.51 5.06
CA ARG A 45 12.83 0.87 4.24
C ARG A 45 12.40 1.81 3.11
N TRP A 46 13.36 2.19 2.26
CA TRP A 46 13.14 3.04 1.09
C TRP A 46 13.45 2.27 -0.18
N PHE A 47 12.92 2.71 -1.32
CA PHE A 47 13.34 2.20 -2.63
C PHE A 47 14.53 3.00 -3.15
N ASN A 48 15.60 2.33 -3.57
CA ASN A 48 16.73 2.95 -4.25
C ASN A 48 16.34 3.48 -5.64
N HIS A 49 15.39 2.82 -6.30
CA HIS A 49 14.87 3.18 -7.62
C HIS A 49 13.51 3.92 -7.52
N HIS A 50 13.31 4.71 -6.46
CA HIS A 50 12.02 5.32 -6.16
C HIS A 50 11.47 6.15 -7.33
N ASP A 51 12.31 7.01 -7.94
CA ASP A 51 11.86 7.93 -8.98
C ASP A 51 11.51 7.20 -10.28
N ASP A 52 12.24 6.13 -10.62
CA ASP A 52 11.91 5.25 -11.75
C ASP A 52 10.59 4.50 -11.53
N ILE A 53 10.39 3.96 -10.32
CA ILE A 53 9.14 3.30 -9.93
C ILE A 53 7.98 4.30 -10.01
N PHE A 54 8.17 5.53 -9.52
CA PHE A 54 7.13 6.55 -9.57
C PHE A 54 6.81 6.98 -11.00
N ALA A 55 7.82 7.15 -11.86
CA ALA A 55 7.63 7.48 -13.26
C ALA A 55 6.82 6.37 -13.99
N MET A 56 7.12 5.10 -13.72
CA MET A 56 6.36 3.96 -14.24
C MET A 56 4.91 3.97 -13.72
N ILE A 57 4.71 4.14 -12.42
CA ILE A 57 3.37 4.20 -11.81
C ILE A 57 2.55 5.33 -12.43
N ARG A 58 3.14 6.53 -12.57
CA ARG A 58 2.48 7.69 -13.17
C ARG A 58 2.05 7.41 -14.60
N LYS A 59 2.93 6.84 -15.43
CA LYS A 59 2.60 6.46 -16.81
C LYS A 59 1.38 5.53 -16.88
N HIS A 60 1.31 4.50 -16.03
CA HIS A 60 0.17 3.58 -16.01
C HIS A 60 -1.09 4.22 -15.43
N ALA A 61 -0.95 5.04 -14.38
CA ALA A 61 -2.06 5.78 -13.78
C ALA A 61 -2.72 6.72 -14.80
N ASP A 62 -1.92 7.55 -15.49
CA ASP A 62 -2.37 8.48 -16.52
C ASP A 62 -3.12 7.74 -17.64
N SER A 63 -2.65 6.55 -18.03
CA SER A 63 -3.29 5.74 -19.08
C SER A 63 -4.68 5.20 -18.73
N ALA A 64 -5.07 5.23 -17.46
CA ALA A 64 -6.33 4.71 -16.94
C ALA A 64 -7.16 5.74 -16.18
N GLY A 65 -6.78 7.03 -16.23
CA GLY A 65 -7.48 8.10 -15.51
C GLY A 65 -7.34 8.01 -13.98
N LEU A 66 -6.29 7.34 -13.48
CA LEU A 66 -5.94 7.30 -12.06
C LEU A 66 -4.92 8.39 -11.74
N LYS A 67 -4.78 8.70 -10.45
CA LYS A 67 -3.76 9.60 -9.91
C LYS A 67 -2.58 8.79 -9.37
N ALA A 68 -1.35 9.24 -9.62
CA ALA A 68 -0.17 8.71 -8.93
C ALA A 68 0.27 9.69 -7.83
N VAL A 69 0.35 9.22 -6.59
CA VAL A 69 0.70 10.06 -5.43
C VAL A 69 1.78 9.40 -4.59
N VAL A 70 2.76 10.20 -4.14
CA VAL A 70 3.77 9.76 -3.19
C VAL A 70 3.31 10.05 -1.76
N TYR A 71 3.29 9.03 -0.90
CA TYR A 71 3.14 9.19 0.54
C TYR A 71 4.52 9.19 1.21
N GLY A 72 5.00 10.38 1.59
CA GLY A 72 6.32 10.60 2.18
C GLY A 72 6.33 10.69 3.70
N ASP A 73 7.54 10.76 4.28
CA ASP A 73 7.76 11.00 5.71
C ASP A 73 8.49 12.33 6.02
N ASN A 74 8.64 13.22 5.03
CA ASN A 74 9.26 14.53 5.19
C ASN A 74 8.63 15.60 4.28
N PRO A 75 7.73 16.46 4.81
CA PRO A 75 7.13 16.36 6.14
C PRO A 75 6.24 15.11 6.24
N VAL A 76 6.00 14.64 7.47
CA VAL A 76 5.02 13.57 7.71
C VAL A 76 3.62 14.16 7.49
N PRO A 77 2.78 13.60 6.59
CA PRO A 77 1.43 14.11 6.38
C PRO A 77 0.59 14.03 7.64
N GLY A 78 -0.37 14.95 7.76
CA GLY A 78 -1.32 14.95 8.88
C GLY A 78 -2.19 13.69 8.90
N PHE A 79 -2.79 13.39 10.05
CA PHE A 79 -3.67 12.22 10.21
C PHE A 79 -4.84 12.23 9.21
N ASN A 80 -5.51 13.37 9.05
CA ASN A 80 -6.63 13.49 8.11
C ASN A 80 -6.20 13.42 6.65
N GLU A 81 -5.04 13.96 6.30
CA GLU A 81 -4.47 13.86 4.95
C GLU A 81 -4.13 12.40 4.62
N THR A 82 -3.49 11.70 5.56
CA THR A 82 -3.19 10.26 5.44
C THR A 82 -4.48 9.45 5.26
N ARG A 83 -5.51 9.72 6.08
CA ARG A 83 -6.82 9.08 5.95
C ARG A 83 -7.44 9.32 4.57
N GLN A 84 -7.44 10.56 4.08
CA GLN A 84 -8.01 10.92 2.79
C GLN A 84 -7.24 10.29 1.61
N LEU A 85 -5.91 10.25 1.70
CA LEU A 85 -5.09 9.64 0.65
C LEU A 85 -5.33 8.13 0.56
N PHE A 86 -5.21 7.42 1.68
CA PHE A 86 -5.34 5.96 1.69
C PHE A 86 -6.77 5.51 1.43
N SER A 87 -7.79 6.29 1.80
CA SER A 87 -9.18 5.94 1.45
C SER A 87 -9.46 5.95 -0.05
N ARG A 88 -8.70 6.72 -0.83
CA ARG A 88 -8.75 6.75 -2.31
C ARG A 88 -7.84 5.71 -2.96
N ALA A 89 -7.07 4.95 -2.18
CA ALA A 89 -6.12 4.02 -2.73
C ALA A 89 -6.82 2.91 -3.54
N TYR A 90 -6.43 2.82 -4.81
CA TYR A 90 -6.69 1.68 -5.67
C TYR A 90 -5.59 0.65 -5.51
N ILE A 91 -4.34 1.09 -5.64
CA ILE A 91 -3.10 0.33 -5.44
C ILE A 91 -2.21 1.09 -4.44
N VAL A 92 -1.56 0.37 -3.54
CA VAL A 92 -0.49 0.86 -2.66
C VAL A 92 0.77 0.08 -2.98
N VAL A 93 1.86 0.77 -3.28
CA VAL A 93 3.19 0.19 -3.53
C VAL A 93 4.13 0.63 -2.42
N ALA A 94 4.75 -0.32 -1.74
CA ALA A 94 5.61 -0.03 -0.59
C ALA A 94 6.72 -1.08 -0.40
N PRO A 95 7.89 -0.69 0.12
CA PRO A 95 8.83 -1.63 0.69
C PRO A 95 8.39 -2.03 2.10
N HIS A 96 8.54 -3.32 2.43
CA HIS A 96 8.06 -3.92 3.66
C HIS A 96 8.35 -3.06 4.91
N GLY A 97 7.29 -2.65 5.60
CA GLY A 97 7.31 -1.89 6.85
C GLY A 97 7.53 -0.39 6.70
N ALA A 98 7.34 0.18 5.51
CA ALA A 98 7.45 1.62 5.25
C ALA A 98 6.20 2.43 5.62
N GLY A 99 5.05 1.80 5.85
CA GLY A 99 3.81 2.52 6.16
C GLY A 99 2.53 1.81 5.74
N GLU A 100 2.60 0.52 5.47
CA GLU A 100 1.51 -0.33 5.01
C GLU A 100 0.42 -0.48 6.08
N SER A 101 0.71 -0.16 7.34
CA SER A 101 -0.31 -0.05 8.39
C SER A 101 -1.39 0.99 8.08
N ASN A 102 -1.12 1.95 7.19
CA ASN A 102 -2.13 2.90 6.72
C ASN A 102 -3.21 2.26 5.82
N LEU A 103 -3.06 0.99 5.44
CA LEU A 103 -4.13 0.21 4.80
C LEU A 103 -5.41 0.16 5.66
N ILE A 104 -5.31 0.37 6.98
CA ILE A 104 -6.48 0.49 7.87
C ILE A 104 -7.47 1.57 7.40
N PHE A 105 -7.01 2.60 6.69
CA PHE A 105 -7.84 3.68 6.13
C PHE A 105 -8.35 3.38 4.73
N SER A 106 -7.80 2.36 4.06
CA SER A 106 -8.11 2.02 2.68
C SER A 106 -9.44 1.28 2.57
N GLN A 107 -10.11 1.40 1.43
CA GLN A 107 -11.36 0.67 1.18
C GLN A 107 -11.09 -0.82 0.91
N PRO A 108 -12.03 -1.73 1.24
CA PRO A 108 -11.92 -3.13 0.84
C PRO A 108 -11.66 -3.28 -0.67
N GLY A 109 -10.87 -4.29 -1.02
CA GLY A 109 -10.39 -4.55 -2.37
C GLY A 109 -9.20 -3.69 -2.82
N THR A 110 -8.64 -2.81 -1.98
CA THR A 110 -7.35 -2.14 -2.22
C THR A 110 -6.27 -3.18 -2.52
N ILE A 111 -5.36 -2.88 -3.44
CA ILE A 111 -4.29 -3.77 -3.83
C ILE A 111 -3.01 -3.32 -3.15
N LEU A 112 -2.41 -4.17 -2.33
CA LEU A 112 -1.05 -3.99 -1.82
C LEU A 112 -0.07 -4.69 -2.75
N VAL A 113 0.92 -3.94 -3.23
CA VAL A 113 2.12 -4.45 -3.90
C VAL A 113 3.30 -4.18 -2.96
N GLU A 114 3.76 -5.23 -2.29
CA GLU A 114 4.76 -5.13 -1.24
C GLU A 114 6.10 -5.70 -1.70
N ALA A 115 7.16 -4.91 -1.61
CA ALA A 115 8.52 -5.40 -1.77
C ALA A 115 9.02 -6.03 -0.46
N LEU A 116 9.14 -7.35 -0.44
CA LEU A 116 9.51 -8.12 0.75
C LEU A 116 11.03 -8.09 1.01
N CYS A 117 11.42 -7.90 2.26
CA CYS A 117 12.82 -7.91 2.68
C CYS A 117 13.22 -9.29 3.20
N TYR A 118 14.47 -9.70 2.95
CA TYR A 118 15.05 -10.89 3.57
C TYR A 118 15.77 -10.54 4.86
N TYR A 119 15.50 -11.31 5.91
CA TYR A 119 16.36 -11.30 7.08
C TYR A 119 17.65 -12.09 6.80
N LYS A 120 18.68 -11.85 7.63
CA LYS A 120 19.96 -12.57 7.53
C LYS A 120 19.81 -14.09 7.68
N THR A 121 18.71 -14.54 8.29
CA THR A 121 18.33 -15.94 8.51
C THR A 121 17.61 -16.58 7.33
N GLY A 122 17.36 -15.83 6.24
CA GLY A 122 16.59 -16.29 5.07
C GLY A 122 15.07 -16.19 5.25
N GLU A 123 14.60 -15.76 6.42
CA GLU A 123 13.18 -15.59 6.71
C GLU A 123 12.63 -14.32 6.04
N VAL A 124 11.31 -14.32 5.81
CA VAL A 124 10.55 -13.20 5.26
C VAL A 124 9.36 -12.93 6.17
N ASN A 125 9.07 -11.65 6.44
CA ASN A 125 7.94 -11.26 7.28
C ASN A 125 6.73 -10.90 6.40
N PHE A 126 5.63 -11.63 6.58
CA PHE A 126 4.38 -11.47 5.85
C PHE A 126 3.33 -10.69 6.65
N CYS A 127 3.73 -9.82 7.58
CA CYS A 127 2.79 -9.17 8.49
C CYS A 127 1.69 -8.36 7.78
N TYR A 128 2.02 -7.74 6.65
CA TYR A 128 1.07 -6.95 5.88
C TYR A 128 0.25 -7.78 4.89
N GLU A 129 0.68 -9.01 4.55
CA GLU A 129 -0.19 -9.97 3.87
C GLU A 129 -1.40 -10.27 4.74
N HIS A 130 -1.17 -10.65 5.99
CA HIS A 130 -2.25 -11.01 6.91
C HIS A 130 -3.19 -9.83 7.17
N MET A 131 -2.63 -8.63 7.38
CA MET A 131 -3.43 -7.40 7.50
C MET A 131 -4.24 -7.11 6.23
N ALA A 132 -3.65 -7.26 5.05
CA ALA A 132 -4.35 -7.08 3.78
C ALA A 132 -5.53 -8.04 3.66
N GLN A 133 -5.31 -9.33 3.94
CA GLN A 133 -6.37 -10.35 3.88
C GLN A 133 -7.52 -10.05 4.86
N VAL A 134 -7.18 -9.72 6.11
CA VAL A 134 -8.16 -9.36 7.15
C VAL A 134 -9.00 -8.13 6.79
N LEU A 135 -8.40 -7.13 6.13
CA LEU A 135 -9.10 -5.94 5.67
C LEU A 135 -9.82 -6.12 4.32
N GLY A 136 -9.80 -7.33 3.76
CA GLY A 136 -10.44 -7.64 2.46
C GLY A 136 -9.70 -7.02 1.27
N HIS A 137 -8.40 -6.81 1.37
CA HIS A 137 -7.52 -6.31 0.31
C HIS A 137 -6.96 -7.45 -0.53
N ARG A 138 -6.36 -7.10 -1.68
CA ARG A 138 -5.60 -8.03 -2.53
C ARG A 138 -4.11 -7.84 -2.26
N TYR A 139 -3.40 -8.93 -2.00
CA TYR A 139 -1.99 -8.90 -1.66
C TYR A 139 -1.12 -9.42 -2.81
N ASN A 140 -0.01 -8.73 -3.11
CA ASN A 140 1.01 -9.16 -4.05
C ASN A 140 2.38 -8.89 -3.42
N GLY A 141 2.98 -9.93 -2.85
CA GLY A 141 4.35 -9.89 -2.34
C GLY A 141 5.37 -10.08 -3.46
N LEU A 142 6.25 -9.10 -3.63
CA LEU A 142 7.38 -9.13 -4.55
C LEU A 142 8.58 -9.71 -3.81
N LEU A 143 8.86 -10.98 -4.09
CA LEU A 143 9.96 -11.73 -3.50
C LEU A 143 10.97 -12.07 -4.60
N PHE A 144 12.13 -11.41 -4.57
CA PHE A 144 13.19 -11.56 -5.56
C PHE A 144 14.53 -11.80 -4.87
N ASP A 145 15.53 -12.33 -5.55
CA ASP A 145 16.89 -12.50 -5.00
C ASP A 145 17.67 -11.16 -4.89
N LYS A 146 17.02 -10.17 -4.26
CA LYS A 146 17.52 -8.82 -3.96
C LYS A 146 16.73 -8.26 -2.77
N GLN A 147 17.39 -7.42 -1.99
CA GLN A 147 16.73 -6.73 -0.88
C GLN A 147 15.55 -5.89 -1.37
N CYS A 148 14.50 -5.77 -0.55
CA CYS A 148 13.30 -4.96 -0.83
C CYS A 148 13.61 -3.54 -1.32
N MET A 149 14.70 -2.94 -0.83
CA MET A 149 15.12 -1.60 -1.21
C MET A 149 15.63 -1.52 -2.67
N ASN A 150 16.06 -2.64 -3.23
CA ASN A 150 16.64 -2.76 -4.59
C ASN A 150 15.62 -3.20 -5.64
N ILE A 151 14.33 -3.27 -5.29
CA ILE A 151 13.27 -3.51 -6.26
C ILE A 151 13.24 -2.35 -7.27
N THR A 152 13.04 -2.69 -8.53
CA THR A 152 13.06 -1.77 -9.68
C THR A 152 11.66 -1.57 -10.24
N ALA A 153 11.50 -0.59 -11.13
CA ALA A 153 10.25 -0.39 -11.86
C ALA A 153 9.81 -1.65 -12.63
N ALA A 154 10.75 -2.37 -13.26
CA ALA A 154 10.45 -3.57 -14.05
C ALA A 154 9.89 -4.73 -13.20
N ASP A 155 10.22 -4.80 -11.92
CA ASP A 155 9.70 -5.82 -11.01
C ASP A 155 8.26 -5.51 -10.56
N VAL A 156 7.95 -4.22 -10.38
CA VAL A 156 6.64 -3.73 -9.91
C VAL A 156 5.63 -3.63 -11.06
N GLU A 157 6.10 -3.27 -12.25
CA GLU A 157 5.28 -2.96 -13.42
C GLU A 157 4.30 -4.08 -13.83
N PRO A 158 4.67 -5.38 -13.85
CA PRO A 158 3.75 -6.44 -14.26
C PRO A 158 2.46 -6.46 -13.42
N VAL A 159 2.59 -6.25 -12.10
CA VAL A 159 1.45 -6.25 -11.17
C VAL A 159 0.61 -5.00 -11.35
N VAL A 160 1.24 -3.82 -11.42
CA VAL A 160 0.54 -2.54 -11.64
C VAL A 160 -0.22 -2.58 -12.97
N LYS A 161 0.44 -2.98 -14.05
CA LYS A 161 -0.16 -3.12 -15.39
C LYS A 161 -1.34 -4.09 -15.39
N TYR A 162 -1.23 -5.22 -14.68
CA TYR A 162 -2.32 -6.19 -14.59
C TYR A 162 -3.59 -5.58 -13.99
N TYR A 163 -3.49 -4.91 -12.84
CA TYR A 163 -4.66 -4.34 -12.17
C TYR A 163 -5.19 -3.10 -12.87
N VAL A 164 -4.31 -2.23 -13.37
CA VAL A 164 -4.70 -1.07 -14.19
C VAL A 164 -5.43 -1.54 -15.47
N GLY A 165 -4.96 -2.61 -16.10
CA GLY A 165 -5.61 -3.19 -17.28
C GLY A 165 -7.01 -3.76 -17.02
N LYS A 166 -7.34 -4.12 -15.77
CA LYS A 166 -8.69 -4.59 -15.38
C LYS A 166 -9.71 -3.47 -15.22
N LEU A 167 -9.30 -2.22 -15.06
CA LEU A 167 -10.22 -1.07 -14.98
C LEU A 167 -10.81 -0.69 -16.34
N LYS A 168 -10.17 -1.09 -17.43
CA LYS A 168 -10.60 -0.80 -18.81
C LYS A 168 -11.63 -1.78 -19.37
N ARG A 169 -12.05 -2.77 -18.58
CA ARG A 169 -13.00 -3.81 -18.99
C ARG A 169 -14.36 -3.59 -18.36
#